data_AF-A0A315X4V4-F1
#
_entry.id   AF-A0A315X4V4-F1
#
_cell.length_a   1.000
_cell.length_b   1.000
_cell.length_c   1.000
_cell.angle_alpha   90.00
_cell.angle_beta   90.00
_cell.angle_gamma   90.00
#
_symmetry.space_group_name_H-M   'P 1'
#
loop_
_entity.id
_entity.type
_entity.pdbx_description
1 polymer ?
#
loop_
_entity_poly.entity_id
_entity_poly.type
_entity_poly.pdbx_seq_one_letter_code
_entity_poly.pdbx_strand_id
1 'polypeptide(L)'
;MVHDLPGHVVIQRRDGKREVLLHRAMAVIGEDKIEIKSARGTVILPLLGLLFCAGAGWFIAVRGQGMPLWLLVTLLLLCLMLVPFSIMSLISSVVGADVIIDRKKGSATWQQGYLGMGIGTKELVPFAKIDHLEVTIEGDQPDRWKDEVDDLRQFALVLVKASGKRLNLAQVPVPAYGQADGMDRTLAVGQAVANLVGKTITLPEGWELVEIDTDTGEPVAPAAAKEPNPGRSHGRRH
;
A
#
# COMPACT_ATOMS: atom_id res chain seq x y z
N MET A 1 -19.00 -4.04 -13.62
CA MET A 1 -19.19 -5.09 -12.61
C MET A 1 -18.09 -4.90 -11.58
N VAL A 2 -18.46 -4.66 -10.32
CA VAL A 2 -17.51 -4.49 -9.22
C VAL A 2 -17.07 -5.89 -8.84
N HIS A 3 -15.85 -6.30 -9.20
CA HIS A 3 -15.30 -7.54 -8.64
C HIS A 3 -15.25 -7.42 -7.12
N ASP A 4 -15.78 -8.42 -6.45
CA ASP A 4 -15.71 -8.55 -5.00
C ASP A 4 -14.23 -8.62 -4.63
N LEU A 5 -13.78 -7.65 -3.84
CA LEU A 5 -12.41 -7.67 -3.34
C LEU A 5 -12.34 -8.75 -2.25
N PRO A 6 -11.23 -9.51 -2.15
CA PRO A 6 -11.12 -10.61 -1.20
C PRO A 6 -11.45 -10.16 0.23
N GLY A 7 -12.48 -10.79 0.83
CA GLY A 7 -13.06 -10.36 2.11
C GLY A 7 -12.09 -10.45 3.29
N HIS A 8 -11.07 -11.32 3.21
CA HIS A 8 -10.03 -11.45 4.25
C HIS A 8 -9.04 -10.28 4.27
N VAL A 9 -8.95 -9.52 3.18
CA VAL A 9 -7.98 -8.43 3.01
C VAL A 9 -8.61 -7.05 3.19
N VAL A 10 -9.92 -6.96 2.99
CA VAL A 10 -10.66 -5.70 2.98
C VAL A 10 -11.37 -5.46 4.30
N ILE A 11 -11.05 -4.33 4.93
CA ILE A 11 -11.82 -3.81 6.06
C ILE A 11 -12.90 -2.89 5.50
N GLN A 12 -14.16 -3.29 5.65
CA GLN A 12 -15.29 -2.39 5.33
C GLN A 12 -15.47 -1.36 6.45
N ARG A 13 -15.50 -0.09 6.06
CA ARG A 13 -15.70 1.02 6.99
C ARG A 13 -17.16 1.48 6.95
N ARG A 14 -17.66 1.99 8.08
CA ARG A 14 -19.05 2.47 8.23
C ARG A 14 -19.46 3.56 7.24
N ASP A 15 -18.51 4.22 6.61
CA ASP A 15 -18.71 5.26 5.59
C ASP A 15 -18.81 4.71 4.15
N GLY A 16 -18.88 3.37 3.99
CA GLY A 16 -18.98 2.69 2.69
C GLY A 16 -17.64 2.57 1.95
N LYS A 17 -16.54 3.07 2.53
CA LYS A 17 -15.20 2.92 1.95
C LYS A 17 -14.58 1.59 2.34
N ARG A 18 -13.70 1.10 1.47
CA ARG A 18 -12.95 -0.14 1.67
C ARG A 18 -11.50 0.20 1.97
N GLU A 19 -10.94 -0.38 3.04
CA GLU A 19 -9.55 -0.15 3.44
C GLU A 19 -8.75 -1.45 3.30
N VAL A 20 -7.58 -1.38 2.66
CA VAL A 20 -6.63 -2.50 2.51
C VAL A 20 -5.33 -2.13 3.21
N LEU A 21 -4.87 -2.98 4.13
CA LEU A 21 -3.64 -2.78 4.89
C LEU A 21 -2.43 -3.35 4.14
N LEU A 22 -1.52 -2.46 3.75
CA LEU A 22 -0.30 -2.72 2.99
C LEU A 22 0.93 -2.64 3.92
N HIS A 23 0.82 -3.20 5.13
CA HIS A 23 1.81 -3.12 6.22
C HIS A 23 2.03 -1.70 6.76
N ARG A 24 2.89 -0.90 6.12
CA ARG A 24 3.19 0.50 6.51
C ARG A 24 2.29 1.53 5.81
N ALA A 25 1.57 1.11 4.78
CA ALA A 25 0.60 1.92 4.06
C ALA A 25 -0.80 1.33 4.15
N MET A 26 -1.80 2.13 3.81
CA MET A 26 -3.20 1.78 3.78
C MET A 26 -3.82 2.38 2.52
N ALA A 27 -4.41 1.53 1.68
CA ALA A 27 -5.18 1.97 0.55
C ALA A 27 -6.64 2.16 0.98
N VAL A 28 -7.17 3.36 0.80
CA VAL A 28 -8.58 3.70 1.02
C VAL A 28 -9.25 3.83 -0.33
N ILE A 29 -10.13 2.89 -0.63
CA ILE A 29 -10.80 2.72 -1.90
C ILE A 29 -12.22 3.26 -1.76
N GLY A 30 -12.50 4.39 -2.43
CA GLY A 30 -13.84 4.90 -2.70
C GLY A 30 -14.24 4.68 -4.17
N GLU A 31 -15.46 5.08 -4.54
CA GLU A 31 -15.99 4.91 -5.90
C GLU A 31 -15.23 5.75 -6.94
N ASP A 32 -14.98 7.02 -6.61
CA ASP A 32 -14.35 8.00 -7.50
C ASP A 32 -12.89 8.28 -7.17
N LYS A 33 -12.42 7.84 -6.00
CA LYS A 33 -11.11 8.23 -5.47
C LYS A 33 -10.47 7.10 -4.68
N ILE A 34 -9.20 6.84 -4.97
CA ILE A 34 -8.35 5.91 -4.23
C ILE A 34 -7.19 6.71 -3.62
N GLU A 35 -6.98 6.53 -2.32
CA GLU A 35 -5.90 7.19 -1.57
C GLU A 35 -5.01 6.13 -0.93
N ILE A 36 -3.73 6.13 -1.27
CA ILE A 36 -2.73 5.30 -0.59
C ILE A 36 -2.00 6.22 0.38
N LYS A 37 -2.10 5.93 1.68
CA LYS A 37 -1.51 6.75 2.74
C LYS A 37 -0.75 5.90 3.74
N SER A 38 0.22 6.48 4.41
CA SER A 38 0.90 5.83 5.52
C SER A 38 -0.09 5.42 6.62
N ALA A 39 0.12 4.24 7.21
CA ALA A 39 -0.74 3.69 8.25
C ALA A 39 -0.66 4.56 9.51
N ARG A 40 -1.82 4.91 10.09
CA ARG A 40 -1.97 5.83 11.23
C ARG A 40 -1.27 5.38 12.52
N GLY A 41 -0.77 4.15 12.58
CA GLY A 41 -0.06 3.61 13.73
C GLY A 41 1.25 4.33 14.06
N THR A 42 1.82 5.07 13.11
CA THR A 42 3.06 5.84 13.31
C THR A 42 2.87 7.15 14.09
N VAL A 43 1.62 7.58 14.34
CA VAL A 43 1.30 8.84 15.04
C VAL A 43 1.39 8.69 16.57
N ILE A 44 1.10 7.50 17.10
CA ILE A 44 0.94 7.27 18.56
C ILE A 44 2.28 7.43 19.29
N LEU A 45 3.34 6.82 18.79
CA LEU A 45 4.65 6.82 19.43
C LEU A 45 5.24 8.26 19.55
N PRO A 46 5.20 9.10 18.50
CA PRO A 46 5.57 10.51 18.60
C PRO A 46 4.75 11.31 19.62
N LEU A 47 3.43 11.08 19.69
CA LEU A 47 2.57 11.76 20.66
C LEU A 47 2.92 11.38 22.09
N LEU A 48 3.20 10.10 22.35
CA LEU A 48 3.68 9.65 23.66
C LEU A 48 5.03 10.27 24.01
N GLY A 49 5.94 10.38 23.04
CA GLY A 49 7.22 11.06 23.22
C GLY A 49 7.06 12.54 23.59
N LEU A 50 6.18 13.27 22.90
CA LEU A 50 5.86 14.66 23.22
C LEU A 50 5.20 14.80 24.59
N LEU A 51 4.28 13.92 24.93
CA LEU A 51 3.61 13.92 26.23
C LEU A 51 4.62 13.69 27.36
N PHE A 52 5.54 12.74 27.17
CA PHE A 52 6.63 12.48 28.10
C PHE A 52 7.52 13.72 28.26
N CYS A 53 7.96 14.35 27.16
CA CYS A 53 8.78 15.56 27.20
C CYS A 53 8.05 16.73 27.88
N ALA A 54 6.75 16.89 27.64
CA ALA A 54 5.94 17.92 28.30
C ALA A 54 5.84 17.66 29.81
N GLY A 55 5.59 16.41 30.22
CA GLY A 55 5.57 16.02 31.63
C GLY A 55 6.92 16.18 32.32
N ALA A 56 8.01 15.81 31.63
CA ALA A 56 9.38 15.99 32.07
C ALA A 56 9.73 17.48 32.25
N GLY A 57 9.39 18.32 31.28
CA GLY A 57 9.59 19.77 31.36
C GLY A 57 8.79 20.42 32.49
N TRP A 58 7.52 20.02 32.65
CA TRP A 58 6.69 20.46 33.77
C TRP A 58 7.29 20.05 35.13
N PHE A 59 7.76 18.80 35.24
CA PHE A 59 8.37 18.27 36.45
C PHE A 59 9.64 19.04 36.84
N ILE A 60 10.50 19.37 35.87
CA ILE A 60 11.67 20.24 36.08
C ILE A 60 11.22 21.62 36.57
N ALA A 61 10.22 22.23 35.92
CA ALA A 61 9.77 23.58 36.26
C ALA A 61 9.24 23.71 37.70
N VAL A 62 8.51 22.70 38.19
CA VAL A 62 7.89 22.73 39.53
C VAL A 62 8.83 22.24 40.63
N ARG A 63 9.68 21.24 40.34
CA ARG A 63 10.47 20.53 41.36
C ARG A 63 11.98 20.64 41.19
N GLY A 64 12.46 21.33 40.16
CA GLY A 64 13.86 21.30 39.75
C GLY A 64 14.85 21.75 40.83
N GLN A 65 14.46 22.71 41.69
CA GLN A 65 15.34 23.20 42.76
C GLN A 65 15.68 22.15 43.83
N GLY A 66 14.86 21.09 43.96
CA GLY A 66 15.08 20.00 44.91
C GLY A 66 15.71 18.75 44.29
N MET A 67 16.06 18.78 42.99
CA MET A 67 16.59 17.61 42.30
C MET A 67 18.12 17.60 42.30
N PRO A 68 18.75 16.41 42.39
CA PRO A 68 20.19 16.32 42.19
C PRO A 68 20.55 16.71 40.76
N LEU A 69 21.66 17.44 40.61
CA LEU A 69 22.09 18.05 39.34
C LEU A 69 22.16 17.04 38.18
N TRP A 70 22.65 15.82 38.44
CA TRP A 70 22.77 14.79 37.41
C TRP A 70 21.41 14.43 36.80
N LEU A 71 20.36 14.34 37.61
CA LEU A 71 19.01 14.01 37.14
C LEU A 71 18.48 15.12 36.25
N LEU A 72 18.65 16.39 36.65
CA LEU A 72 18.27 17.54 35.84
C LEU A 72 18.94 17.52 34.47
N VAL A 73 20.27 17.32 34.44
CA VAL A 73 21.04 17.28 33.20
C VAL A 73 20.58 16.13 32.30
N THR A 74 20.39 14.93 32.85
CA THR A 74 19.91 13.77 32.07
C THR A 74 18.53 14.02 31.49
N LEU A 75 17.60 14.57 32.29
CA LEU A 75 16.23 14.83 31.85
C LEU A 75 16.17 15.93 30.77
N LEU A 76 16.99 16.98 30.91
CA LEU A 76 17.18 18.02 29.89
C LEU A 76 17.75 17.47 28.58
N LEU A 77 18.81 16.66 28.65
CA LEU A 77 19.42 16.04 27.46
C LEU A 77 18.44 15.10 26.76
N LEU A 78 17.68 14.32 27.53
CA LEU A 78 16.64 13.45 26.99
C LEU A 78 15.56 14.25 26.26
N CYS A 79 15.02 15.31 26.88
CA CYS A 79 14.06 16.20 26.23
C CYS A 79 14.64 16.86 24.97
N LEU A 80 15.89 17.33 25.02
CA LEU A 80 16.57 17.98 23.90
C LEU A 80 16.68 17.06 22.68
N MET A 81 16.90 15.77 22.88
CA MET A 81 16.91 14.78 21.79
C MET A 81 15.48 14.38 21.41
N LEU A 82 14.64 14.03 22.38
CA LEU A 82 13.39 13.34 22.12
C LEU A 82 12.31 14.26 21.52
N VAL A 83 12.32 15.56 21.83
CA VAL A 83 11.42 16.56 21.23
C VAL A 83 11.59 16.66 19.71
N PRO A 84 12.77 16.97 19.14
CA PRO A 84 12.91 17.09 17.68
C PRO A 84 12.61 15.77 16.96
N PHE A 85 13.03 14.62 17.49
CA PHE A 85 12.67 13.32 16.90
C PHE A 85 11.16 13.08 16.91
N SER A 86 10.47 13.38 18.01
CA SER A 86 9.03 13.21 18.12
C SER A 86 8.28 14.18 17.20
N ILE A 87 8.70 15.44 17.10
CA ILE A 87 8.09 16.40 16.17
C ILE A 87 8.26 15.93 14.72
N MET A 88 9.48 15.56 14.33
CA MET A 88 9.76 15.10 12.96
C MET A 88 8.97 13.83 12.62
N SER A 89 8.91 12.88 13.55
CA SER A 89 8.14 11.65 13.37
C SER A 89 6.62 11.88 13.39
N LEU A 90 6.14 12.88 14.14
CA LEU A 90 4.72 13.24 14.13
C LEU A 90 4.34 13.85 12.78
N ILE A 91 5.16 14.77 12.26
CA ILE A 91 4.93 15.41 10.97
C ILE A 91 4.90 14.36 9.85
N SER A 92 5.85 13.41 9.85
CA SER A 92 5.89 12.33 8.85
C SER A 92 4.69 11.38 8.96
N SER A 93 4.12 11.21 10.15
CA SER A 93 2.93 10.36 10.36
C SER A 93 1.60 11.04 9.97
N VAL A 94 1.53 12.37 10.01
CA VAL A 94 0.29 13.14 9.79
C VAL A 94 0.12 13.59 8.34
N VAL A 95 1.21 13.94 7.66
CA VAL A 95 1.21 14.40 6.25
C VAL A 95 1.61 13.21 5.38
N GLY A 96 0.69 12.41 4.86
CA GLY A 96 -0.19 12.73 3.74
C GLY A 96 -0.30 11.48 2.86
N ALA A 97 -1.29 11.41 1.98
CA ALA A 97 -1.40 10.27 1.07
C ALA A 97 -0.24 10.28 0.07
N ASP A 98 0.60 9.25 0.09
CA ASP A 98 1.74 9.12 -0.84
C ASP A 98 1.26 9.12 -2.30
N VAL A 99 0.07 8.55 -2.54
CA VAL A 99 -0.55 8.52 -3.86
C VAL A 99 -2.05 8.81 -3.78
N ILE A 100 -2.52 9.70 -4.64
CA ILE A 100 -3.94 10.00 -4.83
C ILE A 100 -4.33 9.73 -6.28
N ILE A 101 -5.34 8.92 -6.48
CA ILE A 101 -5.88 8.57 -7.80
C ILE A 101 -7.33 9.03 -7.83
N ASP A 102 -7.64 9.96 -8.71
CA ASP A 102 -8.92 10.67 -8.73
C ASP A 102 -9.55 10.59 -10.12
N ARG A 103 -10.71 9.92 -10.22
CA ARG A 103 -11.46 9.74 -11.46
C ARG A 103 -11.94 11.08 -12.02
N LYS A 104 -12.37 12.02 -11.16
CA LYS A 104 -12.87 13.33 -11.58
C LYS A 104 -11.77 14.19 -12.18
N LYS A 105 -10.54 14.05 -11.67
CA LYS A 105 -9.35 14.72 -12.23
C LYS A 105 -8.69 13.94 -13.37
N GLY A 106 -9.12 12.70 -13.63
CA GLY A 106 -8.53 11.81 -14.62
C GLY A 106 -7.02 11.63 -14.46
N SER A 107 -6.52 11.64 -13.22
CA SER A 107 -5.07 11.59 -12.96
C SER A 107 -4.70 10.89 -11.65
N ALA A 108 -3.52 10.29 -11.66
CA ALA A 108 -2.81 9.78 -10.49
C ALA A 108 -1.73 10.78 -10.10
N THR A 109 -1.66 11.12 -8.82
CA THR A 109 -0.80 12.16 -8.27
C THR A 109 0.02 11.56 -7.14
N TRP A 110 1.34 11.57 -7.29
CA TRP A 110 2.28 11.24 -6.23
C TRP A 110 2.60 12.51 -5.47
N GLN A 111 2.34 12.50 -4.18
CA GLN A 111 2.65 13.61 -3.31
C GLN A 111 4.05 13.43 -2.74
N GLN A 112 4.83 14.51 -2.67
CA GLN A 112 6.15 14.45 -2.05
C GLN A 112 5.98 14.39 -0.52
N GLY A 113 6.27 13.25 0.10
CA GLY A 113 6.42 13.12 1.54
C GLY A 113 7.55 14.02 2.04
N TYR A 114 7.30 14.81 3.08
CA TYR A 114 8.11 15.99 3.36
C TYR A 114 9.42 15.67 4.09
N LEU A 115 10.53 15.88 3.40
CA LEU A 115 11.80 16.25 4.03
C LEU A 115 12.38 17.44 3.28
N GLY A 116 11.75 18.60 3.50
CA GLY A 116 12.30 19.92 3.20
C GLY A 116 11.69 20.64 2.00
N MET A 117 10.78 21.58 2.29
CA MET A 117 10.39 22.77 1.50
C MET A 117 9.35 22.68 0.35
N GLY A 118 8.79 21.53 -0.03
CA GLY A 118 7.88 21.42 -1.20
C GLY A 118 6.45 20.96 -0.90
N ILE A 119 5.48 21.89 -0.77
CA ILE A 119 4.06 21.62 -1.05
C ILE A 119 3.96 21.43 -2.57
N GLY A 120 4.05 20.19 -3.03
CA GLY A 120 4.16 19.90 -4.45
C GLY A 120 3.83 18.46 -4.81
N THR A 121 3.23 18.32 -5.98
CA THR A 121 3.08 17.04 -6.66
C THR A 121 4.44 16.59 -7.17
N LYS A 122 4.98 15.47 -6.67
CA LYS A 122 6.21 14.88 -7.20
C LYS A 122 5.99 14.48 -8.66
N GLU A 123 4.84 13.87 -8.93
CA GLU A 123 4.48 13.46 -10.28
C GLU A 123 2.98 13.40 -10.46
N LEU A 124 2.51 13.97 -11.58
CA LEU A 124 1.12 13.86 -12.02
C LEU A 124 1.10 13.05 -13.31
N VAL A 125 0.33 11.97 -13.31
CA VAL A 125 0.13 11.11 -14.48
C VAL A 125 -1.35 11.13 -14.85
N PRO A 126 -1.73 11.77 -15.97
CA PRO A 126 -3.06 11.65 -16.53
C PRO A 126 -3.34 10.20 -16.92
N PHE A 127 -4.59 9.74 -16.79
CA PHE A 127 -4.97 8.35 -17.09
C PHE A 127 -4.66 7.94 -18.54
N ALA A 128 -4.76 8.88 -19.47
CA ALA A 128 -4.40 8.67 -20.87
C ALA A 128 -2.91 8.31 -21.06
N LYS A 129 -2.02 8.70 -20.14
CA LYS A 129 -0.59 8.41 -20.19
C LYS A 129 -0.20 7.13 -19.43
N ILE A 130 -1.17 6.45 -18.82
CA ILE A 130 -0.97 5.17 -18.15
C ILE A 130 -1.09 4.08 -19.21
N ASP A 131 -0.08 3.23 -19.29
CA ASP A 131 -0.08 2.09 -20.20
C ASP A 131 -0.76 0.89 -19.53
N HIS A 132 -0.15 0.39 -18.46
CA HIS A 132 -0.67 -0.71 -17.64
C HIS A 132 -0.19 -0.58 -16.18
N LEU A 133 -0.77 -1.40 -15.31
CA LEU A 133 -0.28 -1.63 -13.96
C LEU A 133 0.49 -2.96 -13.95
N GLU A 134 1.53 -3.05 -13.15
CA GLU A 134 2.39 -4.23 -13.07
C GLU A 134 2.58 -4.59 -11.60
N VAL A 135 2.50 -5.88 -11.28
CA VAL A 135 2.91 -6.40 -9.98
C VAL A 135 4.31 -6.96 -10.11
N THR A 136 5.24 -6.45 -9.31
CA THR A 136 6.63 -6.94 -9.27
C THR A 136 6.92 -7.55 -7.91
N ILE A 137 7.74 -8.59 -7.88
CA ILE A 137 8.16 -9.24 -6.63
C ILE A 137 9.67 -9.09 -6.52
N GLU A 138 10.11 -8.41 -5.47
CA GLU A 138 11.52 -8.38 -5.07
C GLU A 138 11.75 -9.48 -4.02
N GLY A 139 12.89 -10.18 -4.11
CA GLY A 139 13.26 -11.29 -3.21
C GLY A 139 12.85 -12.70 -3.69
N ASP A 140 12.16 -12.83 -4.82
CA ASP A 140 11.76 -14.14 -5.39
C ASP A 140 12.86 -14.82 -6.21
N GLN A 141 13.86 -14.05 -6.65
CA GLN A 141 15.03 -14.59 -7.35
C GLN A 141 16.19 -14.78 -6.37
N PRO A 142 16.97 -15.87 -6.50
CA PRO A 142 18.14 -16.10 -5.67
C PRO A 142 19.10 -14.92 -5.79
N ASP A 143 19.55 -14.39 -4.64
CA ASP A 143 20.49 -13.28 -4.66
C ASP A 143 21.79 -13.73 -5.34
N ARG A 144 22.30 -12.89 -6.24
CA ARG A 144 23.45 -13.19 -7.13
C ARG A 144 24.72 -13.55 -6.34
N TRP A 145 24.73 -13.26 -5.04
CA TRP A 145 25.86 -13.44 -4.13
C TRP A 145 25.79 -14.72 -3.29
N LYS A 146 24.61 -15.31 -3.06
CA LYS A 146 24.46 -16.44 -2.11
C LYS A 146 23.64 -17.63 -2.59
N ASP A 147 22.95 -17.54 -3.73
CA ASP A 147 21.97 -18.55 -4.17
C ASP A 147 20.87 -18.83 -3.12
N GLU A 148 20.70 -17.92 -2.14
CA GLU A 148 19.66 -18.00 -1.11
C GLU A 148 18.45 -17.17 -1.58
N VAL A 149 17.27 -17.76 -1.45
CA VAL A 149 15.98 -17.06 -1.61
C VAL A 149 15.73 -16.29 -0.32
N ASP A 150 15.32 -15.04 -0.43
CA ASP A 150 15.06 -14.20 0.75
C ASP A 150 13.82 -14.71 1.51
N ASP A 151 13.91 -14.75 2.84
CA ASP A 151 12.79 -15.07 3.72
C ASP A 151 11.72 -13.98 3.70
N LEU A 152 12.05 -12.80 3.17
CA LEU A 152 11.15 -11.68 2.96
C LEU A 152 10.89 -11.45 1.47
N ARG A 153 9.62 -11.45 1.08
CA ARG A 153 9.16 -11.09 -0.26
C ARG A 153 8.53 -9.69 -0.24
N GLN A 154 8.93 -8.84 -1.17
CA GLN A 154 8.36 -7.51 -1.31
C GLN A 154 7.56 -7.42 -2.60
N PHE A 155 6.23 -7.47 -2.47
CA PHE A 155 5.32 -7.23 -3.57
C PHE A 155 5.17 -5.73 -3.78
N ALA A 156 5.42 -5.25 -5.00
CA ALA A 156 5.22 -3.85 -5.35
C ALA A 156 4.21 -3.74 -6.49
N LEU A 157 3.22 -2.86 -6.30
CA LEU A 157 2.32 -2.44 -7.37
C LEU A 157 2.94 -1.23 -8.06
N VAL A 158 3.19 -1.35 -9.35
CA VAL A 158 3.88 -0.35 -10.17
C VAL A 158 2.94 0.15 -11.25
N LEU A 159 2.87 1.47 -11.43
CA LEU A 159 2.21 2.08 -12.56
C LEU A 159 3.23 2.35 -13.66
N VAL A 160 2.98 1.79 -14.84
CA VAL A 160 3.83 1.96 -16.02
C VAL A 160 3.20 2.99 -16.94
N LYS A 161 3.95 4.05 -17.23
CA LYS A 161 3.53 5.09 -18.20
C LYS A 161 3.76 4.58 -19.62
N ALA A 162 3.02 5.14 -20.58
CA ALA A 162 3.26 4.91 -22.01
C ALA A 162 4.69 5.28 -22.47
N SER A 163 5.41 6.10 -21.68
CA SER A 163 6.82 6.41 -21.89
C SER A 163 7.81 5.35 -21.37
N GLY A 164 7.32 4.25 -20.77
CA GLY A 164 8.14 3.24 -20.08
C GLY A 164 8.59 3.62 -18.67
N LYS A 165 8.22 4.81 -18.15
CA LYS A 165 8.58 5.23 -16.79
C LYS A 165 7.70 4.48 -15.78
N ARG A 166 8.35 3.87 -14.79
CA ARG A 166 7.73 3.06 -13.73
C ARG A 166 7.59 3.88 -12.44
N LEU A 167 6.42 3.84 -11.81
CA LEU A 167 6.11 4.56 -10.58
C LEU A 167 5.47 3.64 -9.55
N ASN A 168 6.10 3.51 -8.38
CA ASN A 168 5.58 2.65 -7.32
C ASN A 168 4.30 3.28 -6.72
N LEU A 169 3.22 2.49 -6.67
CA LEU A 169 1.95 2.84 -6.04
C LEU A 169 1.89 2.35 -4.60
N ALA A 170 2.23 1.08 -4.40
CA ALA A 170 2.14 0.41 -3.11
C ALA A 170 3.24 -0.66 -3.00
N GLN A 171 3.61 -0.98 -1.76
CA GLN A 171 4.51 -2.08 -1.44
C GLN A 171 3.94 -2.88 -0.26
N VAL A 172 3.98 -4.20 -0.37
CA VAL A 172 3.50 -5.14 0.63
C VAL A 172 4.63 -6.12 0.93
N PRO A 173 5.46 -5.82 1.95
CA PRO A 173 6.44 -6.78 2.44
C PRO A 173 5.72 -7.89 3.22
N VAL A 174 6.01 -9.14 2.89
CA VAL A 174 5.52 -10.32 3.60
C VAL A 174 6.63 -11.35 3.75
N PRO A 175 6.64 -12.16 4.82
CA PRO A 175 7.48 -13.34 4.87
C PRO A 175 7.16 -14.30 3.72
N ALA A 176 8.12 -15.13 3.28
CA ALA A 176 7.96 -16.03 2.14
C ALA A 176 6.75 -16.97 2.27
N TYR A 177 6.46 -17.45 3.49
CA TYR A 177 5.28 -18.29 3.77
C TYR A 177 3.94 -17.55 3.62
N GLY A 178 3.94 -16.21 3.67
CA GLY A 178 2.78 -15.34 3.55
C GLY A 178 2.59 -14.75 2.15
N GLN A 179 3.25 -15.31 1.13
CA GLN A 179 3.24 -14.80 -0.24
C GLN A 179 1.84 -14.64 -0.86
N ALA A 180 0.92 -15.55 -0.55
CA ALA A 180 -0.46 -15.48 -1.05
C ALA A 180 -1.19 -14.23 -0.51
N ASP A 181 -1.06 -13.95 0.79
CA ASP A 181 -1.62 -12.74 1.42
C ASP A 181 -0.99 -11.45 0.86
N GLY A 182 0.32 -11.47 0.60
CA GLY A 182 1.03 -10.36 -0.05
C GLY A 182 0.51 -10.08 -1.46
N MET A 183 0.31 -11.13 -2.26
CA MET A 183 -0.26 -11.05 -3.60
C MET A 183 -1.72 -10.56 -3.55
N ASP A 184 -2.57 -11.14 -2.70
CA ASP A 184 -3.99 -10.78 -2.57
C ASP A 184 -4.17 -9.29 -2.21
N ARG A 185 -3.37 -8.77 -1.27
CA ARG A 185 -3.33 -7.35 -0.91
C ARG A 185 -2.94 -6.46 -2.07
N THR A 186 -1.90 -6.88 -2.79
CA THR A 186 -1.38 -6.11 -3.92
C THR A 186 -2.38 -6.09 -5.07
N LEU A 187 -3.00 -7.24 -5.37
CA LEU A 187 -4.02 -7.36 -6.41
C LEU A 187 -5.33 -6.69 -6.02
N ALA A 188 -5.75 -6.72 -4.76
CA ALA A 188 -6.94 -6.00 -4.31
C ALA A 188 -6.82 -4.50 -4.61
N VAL A 189 -5.66 -3.90 -4.30
CA VAL A 189 -5.39 -2.49 -4.62
C VAL A 189 -5.21 -2.31 -6.12
N GLY A 190 -4.45 -3.18 -6.78
CA GLY A 190 -4.24 -3.16 -8.23
C GLY A 190 -5.56 -3.15 -9.00
N GLN A 191 -6.48 -4.06 -8.68
CA GLN A 191 -7.78 -4.21 -9.33
C GLN A 191 -8.67 -2.99 -9.09
N ALA A 192 -8.66 -2.44 -7.87
CA ALA A 192 -9.36 -1.20 -7.59
C ALA A 192 -8.85 -0.05 -8.47
N VAL A 193 -7.52 0.09 -8.61
CA VAL A 193 -6.90 1.12 -9.47
C VAL A 193 -7.18 0.87 -10.94
N ALA A 194 -7.01 -0.37 -11.42
CA ALA A 194 -7.30 -0.80 -12.77
C ALA A 194 -8.74 -0.46 -13.19
N ASN A 195 -9.71 -0.79 -12.33
CA ASN A 195 -11.12 -0.49 -12.54
C ASN A 195 -11.42 1.03 -12.54
N LEU A 196 -10.65 1.80 -11.76
CA LEU A 196 -10.81 3.25 -11.69
C LEU A 196 -10.25 3.97 -12.92
N VAL A 197 -9.08 3.53 -13.38
CA VAL A 197 -8.34 4.13 -14.51
C VAL A 197 -8.81 3.57 -15.86
N GLY A 198 -9.36 2.35 -15.88
CA GLY A 198 -9.72 1.62 -17.10
C GLY A 198 -8.52 0.98 -17.79
N LYS A 199 -7.58 0.41 -17.01
CA LYS A 199 -6.34 -0.20 -17.50
C LYS A 199 -6.16 -1.61 -16.95
N THR A 200 -5.30 -2.40 -17.58
CA THR A 200 -5.03 -3.80 -17.20
C THR A 200 -3.92 -3.90 -16.15
N ILE A 201 -3.88 -5.05 -15.47
CA ILE A 201 -2.81 -5.42 -14.56
C ILE A 201 -2.04 -6.58 -15.18
N THR A 202 -0.73 -6.49 -15.17
CA THR A 202 0.18 -7.55 -15.59
C THR A 202 0.76 -8.22 -14.34
N LEU A 203 0.68 -9.55 -14.33
CA LEU A 203 1.30 -10.39 -13.30
C LEU A 203 2.76 -10.69 -13.66
N PRO A 204 3.62 -10.94 -12.66
CA PRO A 204 4.99 -11.37 -12.91
C PRO A 204 5.02 -12.74 -13.60
N GLU A 205 6.09 -13.00 -14.37
CA GLU A 205 6.27 -14.26 -15.09
C GLU A 205 6.22 -15.46 -14.13
N GLY A 206 5.46 -16.51 -14.50
CA GLY A 206 5.30 -17.72 -13.69
C GLY A 206 4.19 -17.65 -12.62
N TRP A 207 3.48 -16.53 -12.51
CA TRP A 207 2.34 -16.39 -11.61
C TRP A 207 1.02 -16.40 -12.38
N GLU A 208 0.14 -17.33 -12.03
CA GLU A 208 -1.23 -17.40 -12.55
C GLU A 208 -2.23 -17.16 -11.44
N LEU A 209 -3.29 -16.41 -11.75
CA LEU A 209 -4.45 -16.26 -10.89
C LEU A 209 -5.20 -17.58 -10.88
N VAL A 210 -5.12 -18.29 -9.76
CA VAL A 210 -5.91 -19.50 -9.52
C VAL A 210 -7.03 -19.13 -8.56
N GLU A 211 -8.27 -19.21 -9.03
CA GLU A 211 -9.44 -19.03 -8.18
C GLU A 211 -9.54 -20.24 -7.26
N ILE A 212 -9.45 -20.03 -5.94
CA ILE A 212 -9.53 -21.11 -4.96
C ILE A 212 -10.93 -21.07 -4.36
N ASP A 213 -11.61 -22.22 -4.36
CA ASP A 213 -12.91 -22.36 -3.70
C ASP A 213 -12.72 -22.22 -2.18
N THR A 214 -13.46 -21.28 -1.59
CA THR A 214 -13.29 -20.89 -0.18
C THR A 214 -13.79 -21.96 0.78
N ASP A 215 -14.61 -22.91 0.32
CA ASP A 215 -15.13 -24.00 1.14
C ASP A 215 -14.23 -25.25 1.11
N THR A 216 -13.46 -25.45 0.05
CA THR A 216 -12.68 -26.69 -0.18
C THR A 216 -11.16 -26.47 -0.23
N GLY A 217 -10.70 -25.24 -0.44
CA GLY A 217 -9.27 -24.92 -0.57
C GLY A 217 -8.64 -25.47 -1.86
N GLU A 218 -9.45 -26.02 -2.77
CA GLU A 218 -9.00 -26.54 -4.05
C GLU A 218 -9.07 -25.47 -5.14
N PRO A 219 -8.13 -25.50 -6.11
CA PRO A 219 -8.17 -24.60 -7.25
C PRO A 219 -9.37 -24.93 -8.15
N VAL A 220 -10.26 -23.95 -8.32
CA VAL A 220 -11.36 -24.01 -9.29
C VAL A 220 -10.73 -24.04 -10.68
N ALA A 221 -10.86 -25.17 -11.36
CA ALA A 221 -10.37 -25.32 -12.73
C ALA A 221 -10.98 -24.20 -13.60
N PRO A 222 -10.17 -23.48 -14.39
CA PRO A 222 -10.69 -22.44 -15.28
C PRO A 222 -11.76 -23.07 -16.16
N ALA A 223 -12.98 -22.53 -16.12
CA ALA A 223 -14.09 -23.02 -16.91
C ALA A 223 -13.65 -23.01 -18.39
N ALA A 224 -13.35 -24.20 -18.91
CA ALA A 224 -13.00 -24.38 -20.31
C ALA A 224 -14.08 -23.67 -21.12
N ALA A 225 -13.65 -22.68 -21.91
CA ALA A 225 -14.51 -21.97 -22.84
C ALA A 225 -15.30 -23.03 -23.61
N LYS A 226 -16.63 -23.04 -23.43
CA LYS A 226 -17.54 -23.92 -24.18
C LYS A 226 -17.22 -23.72 -25.66
N GLU A 227 -16.58 -24.71 -26.27
CA GLU A 227 -16.42 -24.76 -27.71
C GLU A 227 -17.79 -24.59 -28.37
N PRO A 228 -17.91 -23.78 -29.44
CA PRO A 228 -19.15 -23.68 -30.20
C PRO A 228 -19.41 -25.04 -30.85
N ASN A 229 -20.45 -25.74 -30.36
CA ASN A 229 -20.90 -27.04 -30.83
C ASN A 229 -20.99 -27.09 -32.38
N PRO A 230 -20.09 -27.80 -33.09
CA PRO A 230 -20.13 -27.89 -34.53
C PRO A 230 -21.02 -29.09 -34.89
N GLY A 231 -22.33 -28.89 -34.96
CA GLY A 231 -23.19 -30.07 -35.12
C GLY A 231 -24.68 -29.86 -35.28
N ARG A 232 -25.13 -28.93 -36.14
CA ARG A 232 -26.45 -29.05 -36.79
C ARG A 232 -26.38 -28.58 -38.23
N SER A 233 -25.87 -29.44 -39.11
CA SER A 233 -26.23 -29.41 -40.52
C SER A 233 -27.68 -29.89 -40.66
N HIS A 234 -28.64 -28.98 -40.73
CA HIS A 234 -29.92 -29.33 -41.37
C HIS A 234 -29.79 -29.04 -42.87
N GLY A 235 -29.59 -30.14 -43.59
CA GLY A 235 -29.64 -30.18 -45.04
C GLY A 235 -30.97 -29.70 -45.59
N ARG A 236 -30.84 -29.05 -46.75
CA ARG A 236 -31.87 -28.58 -47.68
C ARG A 236 -32.66 -29.73 -48.33
N ARG A 237 -33.84 -29.37 -48.85
CA ARG A 237 -34.77 -30.05 -49.81
C ARG A 237 -35.85 -30.90 -49.11
N HIS A 238 -37.14 -30.74 -49.39
CA HIS A 238 -37.81 -30.50 -50.68
C HIS A 238 -38.94 -29.46 -50.62
#